data_AF-A0A8T5M762-F1
#
_entry.id   AF-A0A8T5M762-F1
#
_cell.length_a   1.000
_cell.length_b   1.000
_cell.length_c   1.000
_cell.angle_alpha   90.00
_cell.angle_beta   90.00
_cell.angle_gamma   90.00
#
_symmetry.space_group_name_H-M   'P 1'
#
loop_
_entity.id
_entity.type
_entity.pdbx_description
1 polymer ?
#
loop_
_entity_poly.entity_id
_entity_poly.type
_entity_poly.pdbx_seq_one_letter_code
_entity_poly.pdbx_strand_id
1 'polypeptide(L)'
;MLSNKHVFWEALIIAMVIFWTGIFLGVLFESSRANKIEELYFQAETDIFDIQLEGELLSMFESSCEQALKENIDYADRIYLEARKLGKYDAATRITEDIVRLHKRYDLLRVMLWKNMIQLQQKCPSKTNVIVYLYQYDNPSTNKQARQITFSKVLSDLKEKHGDSIVLIPIAYDTNVKSLNILKERYELNTTPMIIINQKQKITELQSVEDLEKIMFENSEDNKTQNTLFLN
;
A
#
# COMPACT_ATOMS: atom_id res chain seq x y z
N MET A 1 -65.57 28.65 17.94
CA MET A 1 -64.12 28.83 17.72
C MET A 1 -63.36 27.91 18.69
N LEU A 2 -63.41 26.60 18.46
CA LEU A 2 -62.72 25.61 19.30
C LEU A 2 -61.36 25.31 18.66
N SER A 3 -60.33 25.87 19.30
CA SER A 3 -58.92 25.47 19.34
C SER A 3 -58.17 25.05 18.06
N ASN A 4 -57.76 26.03 17.26
CA ASN A 4 -56.62 25.86 16.33
C ASN A 4 -55.27 25.69 17.06
N LYS A 5 -55.20 25.97 18.37
CA LYS A 5 -53.97 25.87 19.17
C LYS A 5 -53.65 24.43 19.57
N HIS A 6 -54.65 23.55 19.75
CA HIS A 6 -54.41 22.14 20.09
C HIS A 6 -53.79 21.38 18.91
N VAL A 7 -54.30 21.58 17.69
CA VAL A 7 -53.78 20.95 16.47
C VAL A 7 -52.30 21.30 16.25
N PHE A 8 -51.90 22.56 16.50
CA PHE A 8 -50.51 22.98 16.38
C PHE A 8 -49.60 22.31 17.41
N TRP A 9 -50.08 22.13 18.64
CA TRP A 9 -49.31 21.50 19.72
C TRP A 9 -49.15 19.99 19.49
N GLU A 10 -50.19 19.32 19.00
CA GLU A 10 -50.14 17.90 18.62
C GLU A 10 -49.14 17.66 17.49
N ALA A 11 -49.17 18.48 16.44
CA ALA A 11 -48.20 18.41 15.35
C ALA A 11 -46.76 18.65 15.82
N LEU A 12 -46.55 19.57 16.77
CA LEU A 12 -45.23 19.86 17.34
C LEU A 12 -44.68 18.66 18.13
N ILE A 13 -45.51 18.00 18.94
CA ILE A 13 -45.08 16.78 19.66
C ILE A 13 -44.66 15.69 18.66
N ILE A 14 -45.49 15.45 17.64
CA ILE A 14 -45.21 14.40 16.64
C ILE A 14 -43.90 14.70 15.91
N ALA A 15 -43.69 15.95 15.48
CA ALA A 15 -42.44 16.37 14.85
C ALA A 15 -41.23 16.17 15.77
N MET A 16 -41.37 16.50 17.07
CA MET A 16 -40.31 16.32 18.06
C MET A 16 -39.96 14.84 18.26
N VAL A 17 -40.96 13.96 18.32
CA VAL A 17 -40.75 12.50 18.43
C VAL A 17 -40.02 11.95 17.20
N ILE A 18 -40.45 12.32 15.99
CA ILE A 18 -39.79 11.89 14.75
C ILE A 18 -38.35 12.39 14.70
N PHE A 19 -38.13 13.66 15.05
CA PHE A 19 -36.80 14.27 15.06
C PHE A 19 -35.85 13.56 16.04
N TRP A 20 -36.28 13.33 17.28
CA TRP A 20 -35.48 12.61 18.26
C TRP A 20 -35.21 11.17 17.87
N THR A 21 -36.19 10.49 17.28
CA THR A 21 -36.01 9.12 16.77
C THR A 21 -34.95 9.10 15.66
N GLY A 22 -35.00 10.06 14.74
CA GLY A 22 -34.00 10.23 13.69
C GLY A 22 -32.60 10.48 14.24
N ILE A 23 -32.46 11.38 15.23
CA ILE A 23 -31.17 11.63 15.89
C ILE A 23 -30.66 10.38 16.59
N PHE A 24 -31.51 9.69 17.34
CA PHE A 24 -31.13 8.48 18.07
C PHE A 24 -30.64 7.38 17.12
N LEU A 25 -31.38 7.12 16.04
CA LEU A 25 -30.95 6.19 15.00
C LEU A 25 -29.64 6.61 14.34
N GLY A 26 -29.46 7.92 14.07
CA GLY A 26 -28.23 8.46 13.52
C GLY A 26 -27.02 8.21 14.42
N VAL A 27 -27.16 8.47 15.73
CA VAL A 27 -26.10 8.23 16.72
C VAL A 27 -25.77 6.74 16.87
N LEU A 28 -26.77 5.87 16.84
CA LEU A 28 -26.55 4.42 16.86
C LEU A 28 -25.78 3.95 15.62
N PHE A 29 -26.14 4.45 14.43
CA PHE A 29 -25.46 4.08 13.20
C PHE A 29 -24.02 4.57 13.17
N GLU A 30 -23.77 5.80 13.61
CA GLU A 30 -22.43 6.38 13.64
C GLU A 30 -21.53 5.69 14.68
N SER A 31 -22.05 5.37 15.86
CA SER A 31 -21.28 4.64 16.88
C SER A 31 -20.90 3.23 16.42
N SER A 32 -21.78 2.52 15.71
CA SER A 32 -21.45 1.23 15.11
C SER A 32 -20.35 1.33 14.06
N ARG A 33 -20.33 2.40 13.26
CA ARG A 33 -19.26 2.63 12.27
C ARG A 33 -17.93 2.96 12.95
N ALA A 34 -17.95 3.83 13.94
CA ALA A 34 -16.76 4.21 14.71
C ALA A 34 -16.11 2.98 15.38
N ASN A 35 -16.91 2.14 16.05
CA ASN A 35 -16.42 0.91 16.68
C ASN A 35 -15.83 -0.07 15.65
N LYS A 36 -16.44 -0.19 14.46
CA LYS A 36 -15.90 -1.09 13.43
C LYS A 36 -14.57 -0.60 12.88
N ILE A 37 -14.43 0.71 12.72
CA ILE A 37 -13.18 1.34 12.31
C ILE A 37 -12.11 1.08 13.38
N GLU A 38 -12.41 1.31 14.65
CA GLU A 38 -11.50 1.06 15.77
C GLU A 38 -11.04 -0.41 15.85
N GLU A 39 -11.95 -1.37 15.68
CA GLU A 39 -11.61 -2.80 15.62
C GLU A 39 -10.65 -3.10 14.45
N LEU A 40 -10.93 -2.55 13.26
CA LEU A 40 -10.02 -2.68 12.11
C LEU A 40 -8.64 -2.06 12.39
N TYR A 41 -8.58 -0.96 13.15
CA TYR A 41 -7.31 -0.37 13.59
C TYR A 41 -6.53 -1.30 14.51
N PHE A 42 -7.18 -1.86 15.54
CA PHE A 42 -6.52 -2.75 16.49
C PHE A 42 -6.04 -4.05 15.82
N GLN A 43 -6.85 -4.61 14.93
CA GLN A 43 -6.49 -5.82 14.19
C GLN A 43 -5.29 -5.54 13.26
N ALA A 44 -5.34 -4.47 12.48
CA ALA A 44 -4.22 -4.09 11.61
C ALA A 44 -2.93 -3.81 12.39
N GLU A 45 -3.01 -3.22 13.59
CA GLU A 45 -1.86 -3.00 14.45
C GLU A 45 -1.26 -4.31 14.98
N THR A 46 -2.10 -5.26 15.35
CA THR A 46 -1.65 -6.60 15.78
C THR A 46 -0.99 -7.34 14.62
N ASP A 47 -1.62 -7.32 13.44
CA ASP A 47 -1.09 -7.95 12.23
C ASP A 47 0.26 -7.35 11.84
N ILE A 48 0.43 -6.02 11.98
CA ILE A 48 1.71 -5.32 11.77
C ILE A 48 2.81 -5.84 12.70
N PHE A 49 2.50 -6.00 13.99
CA PHE A 49 3.49 -6.47 14.95
C PHE A 49 3.85 -7.93 14.73
N ASP A 50 2.86 -8.77 14.40
CA ASP A 50 3.06 -10.18 14.06
C ASP A 50 3.99 -10.34 12.86
N ILE A 51 3.70 -9.60 11.80
CA ILE A 51 4.53 -9.48 10.59
C ILE A 51 5.96 -9.02 10.91
N GLN A 52 6.12 -8.01 11.77
CA GLN A 52 7.43 -7.50 12.12
C GLN A 52 8.23 -8.57 12.88
N LEU A 53 7.59 -9.23 13.84
CA LEU A 53 8.21 -10.29 14.63
C LEU A 53 8.59 -11.48 13.75
N GLU A 54 7.72 -11.90 12.84
CA GLU A 54 8.00 -12.95 11.86
C GLU A 54 9.25 -12.61 11.03
N GLY A 55 9.35 -11.39 10.50
CA GLY A 55 10.53 -10.93 9.77
C GLY A 55 11.82 -10.93 10.61
N GLU A 56 11.73 -10.55 11.89
CA GLU A 56 12.87 -10.59 12.82
C GLU A 56 13.29 -12.03 13.11
N LEU A 57 12.34 -12.93 13.39
CA LEU A 57 12.61 -14.35 13.63
C LEU A 57 13.24 -15.04 12.41
N LEU A 58 12.73 -14.80 11.21
CA LEU A 58 13.31 -15.33 9.97
C LEU A 58 14.74 -14.85 9.72
N SER A 59 15.10 -13.65 10.21
CA SER A 59 16.46 -13.14 10.14
C SER A 59 17.42 -13.81 11.14
N MET A 60 16.87 -14.34 12.24
CA MET A 60 17.62 -15.04 13.30
C MET A 60 17.88 -16.51 12.96
N PHE A 61 16.94 -17.18 12.30
CA PHE A 61 17.13 -18.56 11.84
C PHE A 61 17.85 -18.56 10.49
N GLU A 62 18.84 -19.44 10.31
CA GLU A 62 19.47 -19.68 8.99
C GLU A 62 18.44 -20.34 8.06
N SER A 63 17.51 -19.54 7.55
CA SER A 63 16.52 -19.96 6.57
C SER A 63 17.16 -20.10 5.19
N SER A 64 16.68 -21.06 4.40
CA SER A 64 17.10 -21.18 3.01
C SER A 64 16.64 -19.94 2.22
N CYS A 65 17.40 -19.55 1.19
CA CYS A 65 17.02 -18.41 0.33
C CYS A 65 15.62 -18.56 -0.30
N GLU A 66 15.19 -19.79 -0.58
CA GLU A 66 13.86 -20.09 -1.12
C GLU A 66 12.76 -19.83 -0.07
N GLN A 67 12.98 -20.29 1.16
CA GLN A 67 12.04 -20.03 2.25
C GLN A 67 11.96 -18.53 2.53
N ALA A 68 13.10 -17.86 2.70
CA ALA A 68 13.11 -16.41 2.94
C ALA A 68 12.43 -15.61 1.80
N LEU A 69 12.58 -16.04 0.54
CA LEU A 69 11.88 -15.42 -0.59
C LEU A 69 10.37 -15.65 -0.50
N LYS A 70 9.94 -16.90 -0.25
CA LYS A 70 8.53 -17.24 -0.12
C LYS A 70 7.85 -16.45 1.00
N GLU A 71 8.47 -16.37 2.16
CA GLU A 71 7.91 -15.60 3.29
C GLU A 71 7.79 -14.11 2.97
N ASN A 72 8.73 -13.52 2.22
CA ASN A 72 8.61 -12.12 1.79
C ASN A 72 7.49 -11.91 0.74
N ILE A 73 7.23 -12.90 -0.11
CA ILE A 73 6.10 -12.87 -1.06
C ILE A 73 4.78 -12.98 -0.30
N ASP A 74 4.67 -13.95 0.61
CA ASP A 74 3.50 -14.14 1.47
C ASP A 74 3.23 -12.88 2.31
N TYR A 75 4.29 -12.24 2.81
CA TYR A 75 4.22 -10.95 3.49
C TYR A 75 3.70 -9.83 2.56
N ALA A 76 4.22 -9.73 1.34
CA ALA A 76 3.76 -8.74 0.37
C ALA A 76 2.26 -8.90 0.02
N ASP A 77 1.80 -10.13 -0.14
CA ASP A 77 0.41 -10.45 -0.43
C ASP A 77 -0.53 -10.11 0.73
N ARG A 78 -0.10 -10.36 1.98
CA ARG A 78 -0.84 -9.94 3.18
C ARG A 78 -0.98 -8.41 3.24
N ILE A 79 0.10 -7.66 3.06
CA ILE A 79 0.03 -6.18 2.98
C ILE A 79 -0.97 -5.75 1.90
N TYR A 80 -0.92 -6.38 0.72
CA TYR A 80 -1.79 -6.03 -0.40
C TYR A 80 -3.27 -6.29 -0.09
N LEU A 81 -3.61 -7.45 0.47
CA LEU A 81 -4.98 -7.81 0.82
C LEU A 81 -5.56 -6.86 1.87
N GLU A 82 -4.78 -6.52 2.90
CA GLU A 82 -5.21 -5.60 3.95
C GLU A 82 -5.34 -4.16 3.43
N ALA A 83 -4.38 -3.69 2.62
CA ALA A 83 -4.48 -2.38 1.97
C ALA A 83 -5.68 -2.28 1.02
N ARG A 84 -6.07 -3.37 0.34
CA ARG A 84 -7.30 -3.40 -0.48
C ARG A 84 -8.57 -3.30 0.34
N LYS A 85 -8.62 -3.90 1.52
CA LYS A 85 -9.77 -3.73 2.43
C LYS A 85 -9.88 -2.25 2.83
N LEU A 86 -8.76 -1.61 3.19
CA LEU A 86 -8.73 -0.18 3.50
C LEU A 86 -9.22 0.69 2.34
N GLY A 87 -8.70 0.48 1.13
CA GLY A 87 -9.09 1.29 -0.04
C GLY A 87 -10.59 1.29 -0.33
N LYS A 88 -11.32 0.22 0.04
CA LYS A 88 -12.79 0.18 -0.07
C LYS A 88 -13.46 1.12 0.94
N TYR A 89 -12.91 1.26 2.14
CA TYR A 89 -13.41 2.20 3.15
C TYR A 89 -13.08 3.64 2.79
N ASP A 90 -11.90 3.89 2.21
CA ASP A 90 -11.52 5.22 1.73
C ASP A 90 -12.45 5.72 0.64
N ALA A 91 -12.81 4.86 -0.33
CA ALA A 91 -13.72 5.23 -1.42
C ALA A 91 -15.14 5.56 -0.94
N ALA A 92 -15.54 5.05 0.22
CA ALA A 92 -16.87 5.22 0.79
C ALA A 92 -16.97 6.37 1.81
N THR A 93 -15.84 6.98 2.21
CA THR A 93 -15.78 7.93 3.33
C THR A 93 -15.06 9.21 2.90
N ARG A 94 -15.36 10.35 3.56
CA ARG A 94 -14.48 11.52 3.44
C ARG A 94 -13.14 11.18 4.08
N ILE A 95 -12.04 11.64 3.48
CA ILE A 95 -10.69 11.47 4.04
C ILE A 95 -10.68 12.07 5.45
N THR A 96 -10.56 11.22 6.46
CA THR A 96 -10.36 11.62 7.87
C THR A 96 -8.89 11.53 8.24
N GLU A 97 -8.50 12.18 9.32
CA GLU A 97 -7.14 12.06 9.87
C GLU A 97 -6.79 10.61 10.22
N ASP A 98 -7.78 9.81 10.64
CA ASP A 98 -7.62 8.39 10.92
C ASP A 98 -7.15 7.64 9.67
N ILE A 99 -7.84 7.82 8.55
CA ILE A 99 -7.50 7.18 7.27
C ILE A 99 -6.06 7.52 6.87
N VAL A 100 -5.66 8.79 7.01
CA VAL A 100 -4.28 9.23 6.73
C VAL A 100 -3.27 8.53 7.64
N ARG A 101 -3.57 8.39 8.94
CA ARG A 101 -2.73 7.64 9.88
C ARG A 101 -2.61 6.17 9.48
N LEU A 102 -3.68 5.58 8.95
CA LEU A 102 -3.70 4.18 8.52
C LEU A 102 -2.87 3.98 7.24
N HIS A 103 -2.99 4.86 6.24
CA HIS A 103 -2.11 4.86 5.06
C HIS A 103 -0.64 4.92 5.43
N LYS A 104 -0.29 5.83 6.35
CA LYS A 104 1.08 5.96 6.86
C LYS A 104 1.59 4.68 7.49
N ARG A 105 0.75 3.94 8.23
CA ARG A 105 1.09 2.62 8.80
C ARG A 105 1.37 1.59 7.70
N TYR A 106 0.53 1.51 6.66
CA TYR A 106 0.76 0.59 5.55
C TYR A 106 2.02 0.92 4.75
N ASP A 107 2.30 2.20 4.51
CA ASP A 107 3.55 2.60 3.86
C ASP A 107 4.78 2.23 4.69
N LEU A 108 4.69 2.27 6.02
CA LEU A 108 5.76 1.77 6.88
C LEU A 108 6.00 0.27 6.66
N LEU A 109 4.96 -0.56 6.57
CA LEU A 109 5.10 -1.99 6.26
C LEU A 109 5.75 -2.21 4.90
N ARG A 110 5.33 -1.46 3.89
CA ARG A 110 5.89 -1.54 2.53
C ARG A 110 7.37 -1.13 2.51
N VAL A 111 7.75 -0.14 3.31
CA VAL A 111 9.16 0.23 3.51
C VAL A 111 9.94 -0.89 4.21
N MET A 112 9.36 -1.55 5.21
CA MET A 112 9.96 -2.72 5.86
C MET A 112 10.13 -3.88 4.88
N LEU A 113 9.12 -4.20 4.09
CA LEU A 113 9.19 -5.20 3.01
C LEU A 113 10.31 -4.84 2.03
N TRP A 114 10.38 -3.58 1.58
CA TRP A 114 11.45 -3.16 0.68
C TRP A 114 12.84 -3.32 1.30
N LYS A 115 13.03 -2.93 2.56
CA LYS A 115 14.29 -3.18 3.30
C LYS A 115 14.63 -4.68 3.34
N ASN A 116 13.66 -5.53 3.67
CA ASN A 116 13.86 -6.99 3.74
C ASN A 116 14.25 -7.55 2.38
N MET A 117 13.60 -7.09 1.31
CA MET A 117 13.95 -7.49 -0.06
C MET A 117 15.35 -7.04 -0.46
N ILE A 118 15.81 -5.85 -0.06
CA ILE A 118 17.21 -5.41 -0.27
C ILE A 118 18.17 -6.37 0.44
N GLN A 119 17.90 -6.69 1.71
CA GLN A 119 18.76 -7.59 2.49
C GLN A 119 18.77 -9.00 1.91
N LEU A 120 17.61 -9.48 1.46
CA LEU A 120 17.48 -10.77 0.81
C LEU A 120 18.25 -10.80 -0.50
N GLN A 121 18.12 -9.79 -1.38
CA GLN A 121 18.87 -9.71 -2.64
C GLN A 121 20.40 -9.62 -2.43
N GLN A 122 20.86 -9.07 -1.31
CA GLN A 122 22.28 -9.04 -0.94
C GLN A 122 22.82 -10.40 -0.49
N LYS A 123 22.06 -11.13 0.35
CA LYS A 123 22.45 -12.45 0.88
C LYS A 123 22.24 -13.58 -0.14
N CYS A 124 21.15 -13.46 -0.89
CA CYS A 124 20.65 -14.41 -1.85
C CYS A 124 20.46 -13.66 -3.17
N PRO A 125 21.47 -13.62 -4.06
CA PRO A 125 21.31 -13.07 -5.40
C PRO A 125 20.23 -13.88 -6.13
N SER A 126 18.97 -13.44 -6.03
CA SER A 126 17.79 -14.26 -6.38
C SER A 126 17.11 -13.79 -7.66
N LYS A 127 16.29 -14.70 -8.19
CA LYS A 127 15.58 -14.69 -9.48
C LYS A 127 14.33 -13.81 -9.51
N THR A 128 14.01 -13.12 -8.41
CA THR A 128 12.82 -12.28 -8.31
C THR A 128 13.19 -10.83 -8.48
N ASN A 129 12.40 -10.14 -9.29
CA ASN A 129 12.54 -8.71 -9.48
C ASN A 129 11.70 -7.95 -8.46
N VAL A 130 12.32 -6.98 -7.80
CA VAL A 130 11.66 -6.09 -6.85
C VAL A 130 11.37 -4.79 -7.56
N ILE A 131 10.09 -4.43 -7.64
CA ILE A 131 9.63 -3.18 -8.22
C ILE A 131 9.04 -2.32 -7.10
N VAL A 132 9.61 -1.15 -6.87
CA VAL A 132 9.07 -0.16 -5.94
C VAL A 132 8.45 0.97 -6.74
N TYR A 133 7.20 1.28 -6.47
CA TYR A 133 6.48 2.36 -7.13
C TYR A 133 6.17 3.49 -6.16
N LEU A 134 6.83 4.63 -6.36
CA LEU A 134 6.62 5.83 -5.56
C LEU A 134 5.59 6.74 -6.25
N TYR A 135 4.49 7.02 -5.55
CA TYR A 135 3.42 7.90 -6.03
C TYR A 135 3.14 9.01 -5.03
N GLN A 136 2.55 10.11 -5.50
CA GLN A 136 2.08 11.19 -4.63
C GLN A 136 0.64 10.90 -4.19
N TYR A 137 0.42 10.83 -2.89
CA TYR A 137 -0.89 10.57 -2.30
C TYR A 137 -1.65 11.86 -1.98
N ASP A 138 -0.96 12.84 -1.39
CA ASP A 138 -1.55 14.10 -0.96
C ASP A 138 -1.63 15.09 -2.14
N ASN A 139 -2.86 15.47 -2.50
CA ASN A 139 -3.19 16.50 -3.49
C ASN A 139 -2.33 16.50 -4.77
N PRO A 140 -2.23 15.36 -5.51
CA PRO A 140 -1.53 15.35 -6.79
C PRO A 140 -2.22 16.24 -7.83
N SER A 141 -1.44 16.93 -8.66
CA SER A 141 -1.99 17.67 -9.81
C SER A 141 -2.71 16.72 -10.78
N THR A 142 -3.70 17.21 -11.54
CA THR A 142 -4.47 16.39 -12.49
C THR A 142 -3.58 15.60 -13.46
N ASN A 143 -2.52 16.22 -13.98
CA ASN A 143 -1.55 15.54 -14.84
C ASN A 143 -0.82 14.42 -14.08
N LYS A 144 -0.35 14.69 -12.86
CA LYS A 144 0.34 13.70 -12.04
C LYS A 144 -0.59 12.54 -11.67
N GLN A 145 -1.84 12.82 -11.34
CA GLN A 145 -2.86 11.81 -11.06
C GLN A 145 -3.11 10.91 -12.28
N ALA A 146 -3.27 11.49 -13.48
CA ALA A 146 -3.44 10.72 -14.72
C ALA A 146 -2.23 9.80 -14.98
N ARG A 147 -1.00 10.31 -14.82
CA ARG A 147 0.21 9.49 -14.93
C ARG A 147 0.22 8.36 -13.90
N GLN A 148 -0.08 8.66 -12.64
CA GLN A 148 -0.10 7.65 -11.57
C GLN A 148 -1.09 6.51 -11.85
N ILE A 149 -2.27 6.81 -12.40
CA ILE A 149 -3.24 5.79 -12.83
C ILE A 149 -2.63 4.88 -13.90
N THR A 150 -2.00 5.46 -14.92
CA THR A 150 -1.35 4.68 -15.99
C THR A 150 -0.20 3.81 -15.45
N PHE A 151 0.69 4.38 -14.63
CA PHE A 151 1.76 3.63 -13.96
C PHE A 151 1.20 2.47 -13.14
N SER A 152 0.19 2.74 -12.30
CA SER A 152 -0.46 1.70 -11.48
C SER A 152 -1.07 0.59 -12.32
N LYS A 153 -1.67 0.92 -13.48
CA LYS A 153 -2.27 -0.08 -14.37
C LYS A 153 -1.21 -0.97 -15.01
N VAL A 154 -0.18 -0.37 -15.61
CA VAL A 154 0.95 -1.09 -16.22
C VAL A 154 1.62 -2.02 -15.21
N LEU A 155 1.88 -1.54 -13.99
CA LEU A 155 2.52 -2.34 -12.94
C LEU A 155 1.61 -3.47 -12.44
N SER A 156 0.31 -3.23 -12.36
CA SER A 156 -0.66 -4.27 -12.02
C SER A 156 -0.69 -5.37 -13.07
N ASP A 157 -0.74 -4.99 -14.36
CA ASP A 157 -0.76 -5.93 -15.49
C ASP A 157 0.55 -6.75 -15.52
N LEU A 158 1.68 -6.11 -15.22
CA LEU A 158 2.98 -6.77 -15.11
C LEU A 158 3.01 -7.78 -13.94
N LYS A 159 2.51 -7.42 -12.75
CA LYS A 159 2.41 -8.34 -11.61
C LYS A 159 1.45 -9.50 -11.87
N GLU A 160 0.34 -9.25 -12.55
CA GLU A 160 -0.63 -10.30 -12.94
C GLU A 160 -0.01 -11.29 -13.92
N LYS A 161 0.76 -10.80 -14.91
CA LYS A 161 1.41 -11.64 -15.92
C LYS A 161 2.51 -12.53 -15.34
N HIS A 162 3.28 -12.04 -14.37
CA HIS A 162 4.52 -12.67 -13.90
C HIS A 162 4.44 -13.26 -12.49
N GLY A 163 3.34 -13.03 -11.77
CA GLY A 163 3.10 -13.60 -10.45
C GLY A 163 4.26 -13.34 -9.48
N ASP A 164 4.78 -14.41 -8.90
CA ASP A 164 5.76 -14.38 -7.80
C ASP A 164 7.19 -14.04 -8.25
N SER A 165 7.45 -14.05 -9.56
CA SER A 165 8.73 -13.57 -10.10
C SER A 165 8.89 -12.04 -9.96
N ILE A 166 7.81 -11.33 -9.61
CA ILE A 166 7.80 -9.89 -9.35
C ILE A 166 7.21 -9.62 -7.97
N VAL A 167 7.94 -8.86 -7.15
CA VAL A 167 7.41 -8.26 -5.92
C VAL A 167 7.17 -6.78 -6.18
N LEU A 168 5.90 -6.39 -6.25
CA LEU A 168 5.46 -5.01 -6.48
C LEU A 168 5.15 -4.32 -5.15
N ILE A 169 5.86 -3.24 -4.85
CA ILE A 169 5.76 -2.49 -3.60
C ILE A 169 5.36 -1.04 -3.89
N PRO A 170 4.06 -0.70 -3.93
CA PRO A 170 3.60 0.67 -4.10
C PRO A 170 3.71 1.43 -2.77
N ILE A 171 4.37 2.59 -2.73
CA ILE A 171 4.57 3.40 -1.51
C ILE A 171 4.19 4.85 -1.79
N ALA A 172 3.39 5.46 -0.92
CA ALA A 172 3.16 6.89 -1.05
C ALA A 172 4.42 7.68 -0.61
N TYR A 173 4.84 8.59 -1.46
CA TYR A 173 6.09 9.33 -1.35
C TYR A 173 6.08 10.40 -0.24
N ASP A 174 4.89 10.87 0.10
CA ASP A 174 4.57 12.08 0.86
C ASP A 174 3.86 11.80 2.21
N THR A 175 3.84 10.55 2.68
CA THR A 175 3.20 10.17 3.95
C THR A 175 4.03 10.45 5.21
N ASN A 176 5.15 11.19 5.07
CA ASN A 176 6.04 11.57 6.18
C ASN A 176 6.53 10.37 7.02
N VAL A 177 6.77 9.24 6.37
CA VAL A 177 7.39 8.05 6.96
C VAL A 177 8.90 8.27 7.05
N LYS A 178 9.44 8.38 8.26
CA LYS A 178 10.86 8.70 8.50
C LYS A 178 11.81 7.70 7.84
N SER A 179 11.49 6.41 7.89
CA SER A 179 12.28 5.35 7.27
C SER A 179 12.31 5.45 5.74
N LEU A 180 11.21 5.89 5.11
CA LEU A 180 11.18 6.16 3.67
C LEU A 180 12.10 7.33 3.30
N ASN A 181 12.13 8.39 4.12
CA ASN A 181 13.02 9.54 3.86
C ASN A 181 14.49 9.15 3.81
N ILE A 182 14.95 8.25 4.69
CA ILE A 182 16.31 7.72 4.67
C ILE A 182 16.59 6.99 3.34
N LEU A 183 15.64 6.20 2.84
CA LEU A 183 15.77 5.52 1.55
C LEU A 183 15.76 6.51 0.38
N LYS A 184 14.90 7.54 0.44
CA LYS A 184 14.84 8.60 -0.56
C LYS A 184 16.15 9.36 -0.67
N GLU A 185 16.76 9.71 0.45
CA GLU A 185 18.07 10.37 0.50
C GLU A 185 19.17 9.45 -0.03
N ARG A 186 19.26 8.22 0.48
CA ARG A 186 20.29 7.24 0.08
C ARG A 186 20.27 6.93 -1.41
N TYR A 187 19.08 6.79 -1.98
CA TYR A 187 18.91 6.43 -3.38
C TYR A 187 18.57 7.64 -4.25
N GLU A 188 18.65 8.88 -3.76
CA GLU A 188 18.36 10.11 -4.50
C GLU A 188 17.01 10.05 -5.26
N LEU A 189 15.94 9.79 -4.52
CA LEU A 189 14.57 9.63 -5.04
C LEU A 189 13.82 10.94 -4.84
N ASN A 190 13.94 11.85 -5.82
CA ASN A 190 13.50 13.24 -5.69
C ASN A 190 12.23 13.58 -6.49
N THR A 191 11.69 12.65 -7.27
CA THR A 191 10.57 12.90 -8.19
C THR A 191 9.48 11.84 -8.08
N THR A 192 8.24 12.21 -8.45
CA THR A 192 7.08 11.31 -8.52
C THR A 192 6.20 11.63 -9.74
N PRO A 193 5.52 10.63 -10.32
CA PRO A 193 5.65 9.19 -10.04
C PRO A 193 7.02 8.63 -10.46
N MET A 194 7.48 7.58 -9.79
CA MET A 194 8.74 6.90 -10.12
C MET A 194 8.63 5.40 -9.87
N ILE A 195 9.18 4.59 -10.78
CA ILE A 195 9.44 3.16 -10.57
C ILE A 195 10.91 2.96 -10.26
N ILE A 196 11.22 2.13 -9.28
CA ILE A 196 12.58 1.64 -8.99
C ILE A 196 12.60 0.13 -9.18
N ILE A 197 13.51 -0.38 -10.01
CA ILE A 197 13.68 -1.81 -10.29
C ILE A 197 14.99 -2.28 -9.65
N ASN A 198 14.92 -3.28 -8.77
CA ASN A 198 16.06 -3.90 -8.07
C ASN A 198 17.03 -2.89 -7.46
N GLN A 199 16.52 -1.75 -6.98
CA GLN A 199 17.27 -0.62 -6.41
C GLN A 199 18.37 -0.04 -7.30
N LYS A 200 18.34 -0.33 -8.61
CA LYS A 200 19.36 0.09 -9.58
C LYS A 200 18.78 1.05 -10.60
N GLN A 201 17.67 0.68 -11.23
CA GLN A 201 17.09 1.47 -12.32
C GLN A 201 15.93 2.32 -11.81
N LYS A 202 15.93 3.60 -12.19
CA LYS A 202 14.85 4.55 -11.87
C LYS A 202 14.16 4.94 -13.17
N ILE A 203 12.84 4.82 -13.20
CA ILE A 203 12.02 5.13 -14.38
C ILE A 203 11.00 6.17 -13.96
N THR A 204 11.08 7.35 -14.55
CA THR A 204 10.12 8.45 -14.34
C THR A 204 9.17 8.60 -15.51
N GLU A 205 9.52 8.06 -16.68
CA GLU A 205 8.71 8.14 -17.88
C GLU A 205 7.78 6.95 -18.03
N LEU A 206 6.65 7.17 -18.70
CA LEU A 206 5.70 6.10 -18.97
C LEU A 206 6.34 5.09 -19.93
N GLN A 207 6.32 3.84 -19.52
CA GLN A 207 6.83 2.71 -20.29
C GLN A 207 5.72 1.66 -20.43
N SER A 208 5.76 0.90 -21.52
CA SER A 208 4.86 -0.24 -21.70
C SER A 208 5.24 -1.41 -20.79
N VAL A 209 4.37 -2.42 -20.68
CA VAL A 209 4.68 -3.66 -19.96
C VAL A 209 5.90 -4.33 -20.60
N GLU A 210 5.94 -4.34 -21.93
CA GLU A 210 7.02 -4.93 -22.72
C GLU A 210 8.37 -4.23 -22.46
N ASP A 211 8.39 -2.89 -22.39
CA ASP A 211 9.61 -2.15 -22.09
C ASP A 211 10.17 -2.48 -20.70
N LEU A 212 9.29 -2.61 -19.70
CA LEU A 212 9.68 -3.00 -18.34
C LEU A 212 10.19 -4.44 -18.29
N GLU A 213 9.59 -5.35 -19.05
CA GLU A 213 10.05 -6.74 -19.16
C GLU A 213 11.47 -6.83 -19.71
N LYS A 214 11.78 -6.09 -20.77
CA LYS A 214 13.14 -6.04 -21.34
C LYS A 214 14.17 -5.60 -20.31
N ILE A 215 13.84 -4.55 -19.57
CA ILE A 215 14.69 -4.01 -18.51
C ILE A 215 14.98 -5.08 -17.43
N MET A 216 13.97 -5.85 -17.06
CA MET A 216 14.03 -6.78 -15.92
C MET A 216 14.62 -8.15 -16.28
N PHE A 217 14.35 -8.66 -17.48
CA PHE A 217 14.63 -10.05 -17.84
C PHE A 217 15.69 -10.18 -18.93
N GLU A 218 15.79 -9.27 -19.90
CA GLU A 218 16.81 -9.37 -20.97
C GLU A 218 18.22 -9.01 -20.46
N ASN A 219 18.33 -8.06 -19.52
CA ASN A 219 19.61 -7.76 -18.85
C ASN A 219 20.14 -8.88 -17.93
N SER A 220 19.36 -9.95 -17.71
CA SER A 220 19.76 -11.09 -16.89
C SER A 220 20.57 -12.14 -17.66
N GLU A 221 20.52 -12.11 -19.00
CA GLU A 221 21.24 -13.07 -19.85
C GLU A 221 22.69 -12.64 -20.16
N ASP A 222 22.96 -11.32 -20.26
CA ASP A 222 24.33 -10.82 -20.53
C ASP A 222 25.33 -11.06 -19.38
N ASN A 223 24.86 -11.19 -18.15
CA ASN A 223 25.70 -11.56 -16.99
C ASN A 223 26.06 -13.04 -16.94
N LYS A 224 25.38 -13.92 -17.68
CA LYS A 224 25.81 -15.33 -17.82
C LYS A 224 26.95 -15.47 -18.81
N THR A 225 26.97 -14.67 -19.88
CA THR A 225 27.96 -14.77 -20.95
C THR A 225 29.35 -14.28 -20.52
N GLN A 226 29.44 -13.28 -19.63
CA GLN A 226 30.72 -12.82 -19.10
C GLN A 226 31.40 -13.85 -18.18
N ASN A 227 30.65 -14.63 -17.38
CA ASN A 227 31.24 -15.64 -16.51
C ASN A 227 31.72 -16.91 -17.24
N THR A 228 31.28 -17.16 -18.47
CA THR A 228 31.81 -18.23 -19.33
C THR A 228 33.06 -17.84 -20.12
N LEU A 229 33.39 -16.54 -20.22
CA LEU A 229 34.58 -16.06 -20.91
C LEU A 229 35.82 -15.95 -20.01
N PHE A 230 35.66 -16.11 -18.69
CA PHE A 230 36.77 -16.15 -17.71
C PHE A 230 37.10 -17.57 -17.21
N LEU A 231 36.49 -18.61 -17.79
CA LEU A 231 36.73 -20.01 -17.45
C LEU A 231 37.24 -20.87 -18.62
N ASN A 232 37.74 -20.24 -19.69
CA ASN A 232 38.49 -20.91 -20.76
C ASN A 232 39.87 -20.29 -20.92
#